data_AF-A0A3N5UMR2-F1
#
_entry.id   AF-A0A3N5UMR2-F1
#
_cell.length_a   1.000
_cell.length_b   1.000
_cell.length_c   1.000
_cell.angle_alpha   90.00
_cell.angle_beta   90.00
_cell.angle_gamma   90.00
#
_symmetry.space_group_name_H-M   'P 1'
#
loop_
_entity.id
_entity.type
_entity.pdbx_description
1 polymer ?
#
loop_
_entity_poly.entity_id
_entity_poly.type
_entity_poly.pdbx_seq_one_letter_code
_entity_poly.pdbx_strand_id
1 'polypeptide(L)' 'MKKAMVSVVVSCALVVSASAVTRKVPSEYPSIQLAIQNCNNGDTVLVAPGVYYETINFSGKNITVTSMDPNDPKIV' A
#
# COMPACT_ATOMS: atom_id res chain seq x y z
N MET A 1 55.25 13.40 5.92
CA MET A 1 54.21 14.04 6.75
C MET A 1 52.92 14.15 5.94
N LYS A 2 51.90 13.38 6.34
CA LYS A 2 50.46 13.63 6.27
C LYS A 2 49.88 14.33 5.03
N LYS A 3 49.20 13.58 4.15
CA LYS A 3 47.88 13.97 3.59
C LYS A 3 47.06 12.70 3.30
N ALA A 4 46.34 12.24 4.33
CA ALA A 4 45.29 11.24 4.14
C ALA A 4 44.13 11.92 3.41
N MET A 5 43.80 11.47 2.19
CA MET A 5 42.56 11.80 1.51
C MET A 5 41.42 11.21 2.34
N VAL A 6 40.67 12.07 3.02
CA VAL A 6 39.47 11.66 3.75
C VAL A 6 38.43 11.26 2.70
N SER A 7 38.18 9.96 2.59
CA SER A 7 37.06 9.41 1.85
C SER A 7 35.78 9.76 2.62
N VAL A 8 35.16 10.88 2.29
CA VAL A 8 33.81 11.20 2.73
C VAL A 8 32.87 10.75 1.62
N VAL A 9 32.59 9.46 1.59
CA VAL A 9 31.38 8.96 0.93
C VAL A 9 30.24 9.33 1.88
N VAL A 10 29.74 10.57 1.77
CA VAL A 10 28.41 10.90 2.30
C VAL A 10 27.44 10.15 1.40
N SER A 11 27.23 8.88 1.74
CA SER A 11 26.09 8.10 1.30
C SER A 11 24.88 8.75 1.93
N CYS A 12 24.36 9.76 1.24
CA CYS A 12 23.07 10.34 1.55
C CYS A 12 22.05 9.21 1.34
N ALA A 13 21.69 8.53 2.43
CA ALA A 13 20.58 7.60 2.42
C ALA A 13 19.34 8.45 2.11
N LEU A 14 18.96 8.48 0.83
CA LEU A 14 17.68 9.01 0.40
C LEU A 14 16.64 8.15 1.10
N VAL A 15 16.13 8.65 2.21
CA VAL A 15 14.89 8.15 2.81
C VAL A 15 13.80 8.43 1.79
N VAL A 16 13.55 7.45 0.93
CA VAL A 16 12.37 7.43 0.07
C VAL A 16 11.20 7.21 1.00
N SER A 17 10.59 8.29 1.46
CA SER A 17 9.33 8.23 2.18
C SER A 17 8.31 7.61 1.25
N ALA A 18 7.92 6.36 1.52
CA ALA A 18 6.81 5.73 0.84
C ALA A 18 5.53 6.49 1.22
N SER A 19 4.98 7.26 0.28
CA SER A 19 3.65 7.81 0.45
C SER A 19 2.64 6.68 0.36
N ALA A 20 1.74 6.59 1.33
CA ALA A 20 0.58 5.72 1.24
C ALA A 20 -0.25 6.08 -0.01
N VAL A 21 -0.64 5.08 -0.80
CA VAL A 21 -1.48 5.23 -1.99
C VAL A 21 -2.81 4.52 -1.79
N THR A 22 -3.87 5.08 -2.36
CA THR A 22 -5.19 4.43 -2.40
C THR A 22 -5.36 3.60 -3.68
N ARG A 23 -5.77 2.35 -3.56
CA ARG A 23 -6.09 1.42 -4.65
C ARG A 23 -7.60 1.17 -4.67
N LYS A 24 -8.29 1.46 -5.77
CA LYS A 24 -9.75 1.38 -5.84
C LYS A 24 -10.23 0.08 -6.48
N VAL A 25 -11.21 -0.54 -5.84
CA VAL A 25 -11.92 -1.73 -6.36
C VAL A 25 -13.38 -1.36 -6.60
N PRO A 26 -13.98 -1.67 -7.77
CA PRO A 26 -13.40 -2.38 -8.90
C PRO A 26 -12.72 -1.47 -9.94
N SER A 27 -12.75 -0.14 -9.76
CA SER A 27 -12.43 0.81 -10.84
C SER A 27 -10.98 0.78 -11.32
N GLU A 28 -10.02 0.49 -10.42
CA GLU A 28 -8.60 0.32 -10.79
C GLU A 28 -8.20 -1.16 -10.81
N TYR A 29 -8.74 -1.95 -9.88
CA TYR A 29 -8.48 -3.38 -9.78
C TYR A 29 -9.80 -4.15 -9.75
N PRO A 30 -10.00 -5.17 -10.61
CA PRO A 30 -11.24 -5.93 -10.67
C PRO A 30 -11.56 -6.76 -9.41
N SER A 31 -10.60 -6.94 -8.49
CA SER A 31 -10.78 -7.75 -7.27
C SER A 31 -10.03 -7.17 -6.08
N ILE A 32 -10.51 -7.47 -4.87
CA ILE A 32 -9.88 -7.02 -3.61
C ILE A 32 -8.50 -7.65 -3.47
N GLN A 33 -8.36 -8.95 -3.76
CA GLN A 33 -7.08 -9.63 -3.63
C GLN A 33 -6.00 -9.06 -4.58
N LEU A 34 -6.39 -8.65 -5.79
CA LEU A 34 -5.45 -8.05 -6.74
C LEU A 34 -5.00 -6.66 -6.30
N ALA A 35 -5.90 -5.86 -5.72
CA ALA A 35 -5.53 -4.57 -5.12
C ALA A 35 -4.50 -4.77 -3.99
N ILE A 36 -4.73 -5.72 -3.08
CA ILE A 36 -3.82 -6.07 -1.98
C ILE A 36 -2.44 -6.49 -2.49
N GLN A 37 -2.38 -7.31 -3.54
CA GLN A 37 -1.11 -7.75 -4.13
C GLN A 37 -0.27 -6.56 -4.62
N ASN A 38 -0.92 -5.50 -5.10
CA ASN A 38 -0.31 -4.27 -5.60
C ASN A 38 -0.12 -3.18 -4.52
N CYS A 39 -0.43 -3.46 -3.25
CA CYS A 39 -0.18 -2.55 -2.15
C CYS A 39 1.21 -2.72 -1.54
N ASN A 40 1.79 -1.59 -1.11
CA ASN A 40 2.91 -1.52 -0.17
C ASN A 40 2.39 -1.25 1.26
N ASN A 41 3.25 -1.42 2.26
CA ASN A 41 2.90 -1.06 3.64
C ASN A 41 2.49 0.41 3.73
N GLY A 42 1.38 0.68 4.41
CA GLY A 42 0.76 2.00 4.53
C GLY A 42 -0.33 2.28 3.50
N ASP A 43 -0.42 1.50 2.41
CA ASP A 43 -1.45 1.72 1.39
C ASP A 43 -2.87 1.42 1.91
N THR A 44 -3.86 1.97 1.19
CA THR A 44 -5.27 1.74 1.44
C THR A 44 -5.93 1.11 0.22
N VAL A 45 -6.65 0.01 0.39
CA VAL A 45 -7.60 -0.51 -0.60
C VAL A 45 -8.97 0.09 -0.28
N LEU A 46 -9.51 0.84 -1.23
CA LEU A 46 -10.81 1.49 -1.14
C LEU A 46 -11.81 0.72 -2.02
N VAL A 47 -12.77 0.06 -1.38
CA VAL A 47 -13.72 -0.85 -2.02
C VAL A 47 -15.06 -0.15 -2.22
N ALA A 48 -15.55 -0.09 -3.45
CA ALA A 48 -16.89 0.41 -3.74
C ALA A 48 -17.97 -0.57 -3.24
N PRO A 49 -19.22 -0.11 -3.03
CA PRO A 49 -20.31 -0.99 -2.63
C PRO A 49 -20.53 -2.17 -3.58
N GLY A 50 -20.62 -3.37 -3.02
CA GLY A 50 -20.80 -4.60 -3.77
C GLY A 50 -20.53 -5.85 -2.93
N VAL A 51 -20.90 -7.02 -3.47
CA VAL A 51 -20.60 -8.33 -2.86
C VAL A 51 -19.42 -8.95 -3.60
N TYR A 52 -18.35 -9.27 -2.86
CA TYR A 52 -17.11 -9.81 -3.38
C TYR A 52 -16.86 -11.19 -2.79
N TYR A 53 -17.02 -12.25 -3.58
CA TYR A 53 -16.75 -13.62 -3.16
C TYR A 53 -15.28 -13.97 -3.40
N GLU A 54 -14.43 -13.61 -2.44
CA GLU A 54 -12.97 -13.79 -2.54
C GLU A 54 -12.37 -14.40 -1.27
N THR A 55 -11.24 -15.10 -1.41
CA THR A 55 -10.37 -15.45 -0.28
C THR A 55 -9.30 -14.38 -0.15
N ILE A 56 -9.27 -13.70 1.00
CA ILE A 56 -8.37 -12.57 1.24
C ILE A 56 -7.12 -13.01 2.01
N ASN A 57 -5.95 -12.67 1.47
CA ASN A 57 -4.65 -12.81 2.11
C ASN A 57 -3.84 -11.52 1.98
N PHE A 58 -3.51 -10.93 3.13
CA PHE A 58 -2.71 -9.71 3.25
C PHE A 58 -1.22 -9.93 3.02
N SER A 59 -0.74 -11.19 3.01
CA SER A 59 0.66 -11.55 2.83
C SER A 59 1.63 -10.81 3.77
N GLY A 60 1.19 -10.54 5.00
CA GLY A 60 1.96 -9.80 6.01
C GLY A 60 2.09 -8.29 5.77
N LYS A 61 1.37 -7.73 4.80
CA LYS A 61 1.38 -6.28 4.53
C LYS A 61 0.58 -5.53 5.60
N ASN A 62 1.13 -4.43 6.09
CA ASN A 62 0.44 -3.50 6.96
C ASN A 62 -0.33 -2.48 6.12
N ILE A 63 -1.54 -2.83 5.68
CA ILE A 63 -2.40 -2.01 4.81
C ILE A 63 -3.78 -1.83 5.42
N THR A 64 -4.51 -0.82 4.96
CA THR A 64 -5.92 -0.64 5.32
C THR A 64 -6.80 -1.13 4.18
N VAL A 65 -7.85 -1.89 4.47
CA VAL A 65 -8.92 -2.20 3.51
C VAL A 65 -10.19 -1.58 4.07
N THR A 66 -10.85 -0.71 3.30
CA THR A 66 -12.04 0.03 3.76
C THR A 66 -13.05 0.25 2.64
N SER A 67 -14.30 0.48 3.02
CA SER A 67 -15.41 0.77 2.10
C SER A 67 -15.45 2.25 1.73
N MET A 68 -15.89 2.56 0.50
CA MET A 68 -16.26 3.92 0.07
C MET A 68 -17.52 4.43 0.78
N ASP A 69 -18.37 3.53 1.25
CA ASP A 69 -19.56 3.87 2.03
C ASP A 69 -19.52 3.14 3.38
N PRO A 70 -19.14 3.82 4.47
CA PRO A 70 -19.12 3.23 5.80
C PRO A 70 -20.53 3.02 6.39
N ASN A 71 -21.61 3.49 5.73
CA ASN A 71 -22.98 3.37 6.23
C ASN A 71 -23.79 2.25 5.55
N ASP A 72 -23.25 1.57 4.52
CA ASP A 72 -23.93 0.43 3.89
C ASP A 72 -23.46 -0.90 4.50
N PRO A 73 -24.29 -1.57 5.33
CA PRO A 73 -23.93 -2.82 5.99
C PRO A 73 -23.90 -4.03 5.05
N LYS A 74 -24.26 -3.87 3.76
CA LYS A 74 -24.09 -4.94 2.76
C LYS A 74 -22.64 -5.14 2.33
N ILE A 75 -21.74 -4.33 2.87
CA ILE A 75 -20.32 -4.29 2.54
C ILE A 75 -19.51 -4.74 3.76
N VAL A 76 -19.60 -6.01 4.16
CA VAL A 76 -18.57 -6.75 4.94
C VAL A 76 -18.81 -8.25 4.83
#